data_AF-A0A0Q3TPR3-F1
#
_entry.id   AF-A0A0Q3TPR3-F1
#
_cell.length_a   1.000
_cell.length_b   1.000
_cell.length_c   1.000
_cell.angle_alpha   90.00
_cell.angle_beta   90.00
_cell.angle_gamma   90.00
#
_symmetry.space_group_name_H-M   'P 1'
#
loop_
_entity.id
_entity.type
_entity.pdbx_description
1 polymer ?
#
loop_
_entity_poly.entity_id
_entity_poly.type
_entity_poly.pdbx_seq_one_letter_code
_entity_poly.pdbx_strand_id
1 'polypeptide(L)'
;RAPGLSFLDTCYNFTGHDTLRVPSVALVFAGGATVNLDVSGVLVKLGSDEPGVACLGFTSTGDDKPVGILGNTQQKTFAVVYDVVNRRIGFGAKGCA
;
A
#
# COMPACT_ATOMS: atom_id res chain seq x y z
N ARG A 1 5.09 -10.52 -15.75
CA ARG A 1 5.83 -10.63 -14.47
C ARG A 1 7.20 -9.99 -14.66
N ALA A 2 7.69 -9.24 -13.69
CA ALA A 2 9.02 -8.62 -13.70
C ALA A 2 9.88 -9.18 -12.55
N PRO A 3 11.21 -9.04 -12.60
CA PRO A 3 12.07 -9.35 -11.45
C PRO A 3 11.64 -8.57 -10.20
N GLY A 4 11.82 -9.17 -9.02
CA GLY A 4 11.65 -8.47 -7.74
C GLY A 4 12.68 -7.36 -7.58
N LEU A 5 12.33 -6.30 -6.84
CA LEU A 5 13.22 -5.18 -6.57
C LEU A 5 13.34 -4.91 -5.07
N SER A 6 14.58 -4.97 -4.58
CA SER A 6 14.90 -4.81 -3.16
C SER A 6 14.09 -5.80 -2.30
N PHE A 7 13.32 -5.31 -1.33
CA PHE A 7 12.46 -6.11 -0.45
C PHE A 7 11.08 -6.45 -1.07
N LEU A 8 10.75 -5.96 -2.26
CA LEU A 8 9.49 -6.28 -2.94
C LEU A 8 9.70 -7.46 -3.89
N ASP A 9 9.08 -8.59 -3.59
CA ASP A 9 9.26 -9.87 -4.31
C ASP A 9 8.31 -10.03 -5.51
N THR A 10 7.20 -9.30 -5.53
CA THR A 10 6.10 -9.50 -6.47
C THR A 10 5.91 -8.28 -7.36
N CYS A 11 6.53 -8.32 -8.55
CA CYS A 11 6.53 -7.22 -9.51
C CYS A 11 5.98 -7.61 -10.89
N TYR A 12 5.42 -6.61 -11.57
CA TYR A 12 4.75 -6.75 -12.85
C TYR A 12 5.21 -5.66 -13.82
N ASN A 13 5.42 -6.03 -15.07
CA ASN A 13 5.65 -5.10 -16.17
C ASN A 13 4.31 -4.91 -16.90
N PHE A 14 3.85 -3.67 -16.94
CA PHE A 14 2.60 -3.24 -17.57
C PHE A 14 2.82 -2.50 -18.89
N THR A 15 4.05 -2.45 -19.40
CA THR A 15 4.34 -1.87 -20.73
C THR A 15 3.51 -2.57 -21.81
N GLY A 16 2.81 -1.78 -22.62
CA GLY A 16 1.93 -2.28 -23.68
C GLY A 16 0.56 -2.77 -23.20
N HIS A 17 0.20 -2.54 -21.93
CA HIS A 17 -1.14 -2.81 -21.40
C HIS A 17 -1.91 -1.51 -21.19
N ASP A 18 -3.02 -1.35 -21.93
CA ASP A 18 -3.86 -0.14 -21.85
C ASP A 18 -4.80 -0.13 -20.63
N THR A 19 -5.06 -1.30 -20.05
CA THR A 19 -5.96 -1.45 -18.90
C THR A 19 -5.30 -2.25 -17.80
N LEU A 20 -5.23 -1.66 -16.61
CA LEU A 20 -4.70 -2.27 -15.41
C LEU A 20 -5.84 -2.70 -14.48
N ARG A 21 -5.92 -3.99 -14.14
CA ARG A 21 -6.79 -4.49 -13.07
C ARG A 21 -5.95 -4.80 -11.84
N VAL A 22 -6.19 -4.05 -10.77
CA VAL A 22 -5.53 -4.23 -9.47
C VAL A 22 -6.57 -4.73 -8.47
N PRO A 23 -6.27 -5.75 -7.66
CA PRO A 23 -7.19 -6.19 -6.62
C PRO A 23 -7.45 -5.08 -5.60
N SER A 24 -8.69 -4.94 -5.17
CA SER A 24 -9.04 -4.07 -4.05
C SER A 24 -8.51 -4.67 -2.74
N VAL A 25 -7.91 -3.83 -1.89
CA VAL A 25 -7.42 -4.22 -0.58
C VAL A 25 -8.08 -3.34 0.48
N ALA A 26 -8.68 -3.99 1.48
CA ALA A 26 -9.33 -3.34 2.60
C ALA A 26 -8.65 -3.74 3.92
N LEU A 27 -8.32 -2.75 4.75
CA LEU A 27 -7.84 -2.94 6.11
C LEU A 27 -9.02 -2.80 7.06
N VAL A 28 -9.40 -3.90 7.70
CA VAL A 28 -10.54 -3.96 8.65
C VAL A 28 -9.98 -3.93 10.07
N PHE A 29 -10.27 -2.86 10.80
CA PHE A 29 -9.79 -2.66 12.17
C PHE A 29 -10.86 -3.03 13.19
N ALA A 30 -10.43 -3.58 14.34
CA ALA A 30 -11.32 -4.00 15.43
C ALA A 30 -12.21 -2.87 15.97
N GLY A 31 -11.82 -1.61 15.80
CA GLY A 31 -12.63 -0.44 16.15
C GLY A 31 -13.80 -0.14 15.19
N GLY A 32 -14.04 -0.99 14.19
CA GLY A 32 -15.12 -0.86 13.20
C GLY A 32 -14.75 -0.05 11.96
N ALA A 33 -13.57 0.58 11.94
CA ALA A 33 -13.08 1.29 10.76
C ALA A 33 -12.65 0.30 9.66
N THR A 34 -13.09 0.56 8.43
CA THR A 34 -12.58 -0.11 7.22
C THR A 34 -11.90 0.90 6.33
N VAL A 35 -10.62 0.68 6.02
CA VAL A 35 -9.83 1.56 5.16
C VAL A 35 -9.57 0.85 3.84
N ASN A 36 -10.19 1.34 2.76
CA ASN A 36 -9.98 0.82 1.41
C ASN A 36 -8.78 1.51 0.78
N LEU A 37 -7.70 0.78 0.54
CA LEU A 37 -6.48 1.36 -0.03
C LEU A 37 -6.73 1.84 -1.46
N ASP A 38 -6.21 3.04 -1.76
CA ASP A 38 -6.05 3.49 -3.14
C ASP A 38 -5.04 2.59 -3.89
N VAL A 39 -5.11 2.59 -5.22
CA VAL A 39 -4.15 1.84 -6.05
C VAL A 39 -2.68 2.22 -5.74
N SER A 40 -2.42 3.47 -5.39
CA SER A 40 -1.08 3.95 -4.98
C SER A 40 -0.63 3.43 -3.61
N GLY A 41 -1.56 2.88 -2.81
CA GLY A 41 -1.29 2.18 -1.56
C GLY A 41 -1.16 0.65 -1.71
N VAL A 42 -1.58 0.10 -2.87
CA VAL A 42 -1.46 -1.33 -3.21
C VAL A 42 -0.22 -1.59 -4.07
N LEU A 43 0.05 -0.72 -5.04
CA LEU A 43 1.19 -0.82 -5.96
C LEU A 43 2.20 0.30 -5.73
N VAL A 44 3.47 -0.07 -5.77
CA VAL A 44 4.61 0.85 -5.79
C VAL A 44 5.15 0.89 -7.20
N LYS A 45 5.03 2.05 -7.87
CA LYS A 45 5.73 2.31 -9.13
C LYS A 45 7.21 2.54 -8.84
N LEU A 46 8.05 2.01 -9.70
CA LEU A 46 9.48 2.21 -9.62
C LEU A 46 9.88 3.48 -10.36
N GLY A 47 11.11 3.93 -10.12
CA GLY A 47 11.64 5.19 -10.64
C GLY A 47 11.63 5.28 -12.17
N SER A 48 12.18 6.39 -12.68
CA SER A 48 12.15 6.75 -14.10
C SER A 48 12.76 5.72 -15.05
N ASP A 49 13.60 4.81 -14.54
CA ASP A 49 14.34 3.85 -15.37
C ASP A 49 13.45 2.69 -15.86
N GLU A 50 12.38 2.35 -15.11
CA GLU A 50 11.42 1.31 -15.50
C GLU A 50 9.96 1.79 -15.32
N PRO A 51 9.49 2.77 -16.12
CA PRO A 51 8.20 3.43 -15.91
C PRO A 51 6.99 2.50 -16.09
N GLY A 52 7.18 1.36 -16.74
CA GLY A 52 6.15 0.33 -16.92
C GLY A 52 6.09 -0.71 -15.79
N VAL A 53 7.03 -0.70 -14.85
CA VAL A 53 7.11 -1.72 -13.79
C VAL A 53 6.54 -1.18 -12.47
N ALA A 54 5.68 -1.99 -11.85
CA ALA A 54 5.22 -1.75 -10.49
C ALA A 54 5.18 -3.06 -9.69
N CYS A 55 5.39 -2.94 -8.38
CA CYS A 55 5.41 -4.05 -7.44
C CYS A 55 4.26 -3.95 -6.45
N LEU A 56 3.78 -5.08 -5.93
CA LEU A 56 2.91 -5.08 -4.75
C LEU A 56 3.67 -4.43 -3.59
N GLY A 57 3.03 -3.48 -2.91
CA GLY A 57 3.58 -2.79 -1.74
C GLY A 57 3.53 -3.61 -0.46
N PHE A 58 3.63 -4.94 -0.58
CA PHE A 58 3.52 -5.91 0.50
C PHE A 58 4.76 -6.80 0.46
N THR A 59 5.33 -7.09 1.63
CA THR A 59 6.46 -7.99 1.76
C THR A 59 6.38 -8.75 3.07
N SER A 60 7.04 -9.90 3.12
CA SER A 60 7.15 -10.68 4.35
C SER A 60 8.01 -9.94 5.37
N THR A 61 7.59 -9.97 6.64
CA THR A 61 8.40 -9.48 7.76
C THR A 61 9.53 -10.44 8.12
N GLY A 62 9.57 -11.66 7.55
CA GLY A 62 10.61 -12.66 7.80
C GLY A 62 10.58 -13.31 9.20
N ASP A 63 9.86 -12.71 10.14
CA ASP A 63 9.71 -13.18 11.52
C ASP A 63 8.42 -13.99 11.72
N ASP A 64 8.47 -15.00 12.60
CA ASP A 64 7.32 -15.81 13.01
C ASP A 64 6.29 -15.04 13.86
N LYS A 65 6.56 -13.77 14.18
CA LYS A 65 5.67 -12.92 14.97
C LYS A 65 4.69 -12.19 14.05
N PRO A 66 3.37 -12.24 14.31
CA PRO A 66 2.36 -11.60 13.48
C PRO A 66 2.34 -10.09 13.76
N VAL A 67 3.30 -9.35 13.19
CA VAL A 67 3.32 -7.89 13.20
C VAL A 67 3.02 -7.38 11.79
N GLY A 68 1.93 -6.62 11.65
CA GLY A 68 1.65 -5.87 10.44
C GLY A 68 2.22 -4.46 10.52
N ILE A 69 2.97 -4.04 9.50
CA ILE A 69 3.52 -2.68 9.41
C ILE A 69 2.80 -1.94 8.27
N LEU A 70 2.15 -0.82 8.58
CA LEU A 70 1.57 0.08 7.59
C LEU A 70 2.57 1.18 7.26
N GLY A 71 3.29 1.01 6.15
CA GLY A 71 4.29 1.98 5.69
C GLY A 71 3.68 3.24 5.07
N ASN A 72 4.56 4.15 4.66
CA ASN A 72 4.18 5.39 3.96
C ASN A 72 3.28 5.12 2.73
N THR A 73 3.56 4.05 1.99
CA THR A 73 2.78 3.65 0.81
C THR A 73 1.31 3.45 1.15
N GLN A 74 0.99 2.65 2.17
CA GLN A 74 -0.40 2.37 2.57
C GLN A 74 -1.11 3.59 3.18
N GLN A 75 -0.36 4.60 3.64
CA GLN A 75 -0.91 5.84 4.19
C GLN A 75 -1.20 6.91 3.13
N LYS A 76 -0.73 6.74 1.88
CA LYS A 76 -1.01 7.68 0.78
C LYS A 76 -2.51 7.90 0.62
N THR A 77 -2.88 9.11 0.23
CA THR A 77 -4.27 9.58 0.05
C THR A 77 -5.10 9.70 1.34
N PHE A 78 -4.55 9.30 2.50
CA PHE A 78 -5.22 9.44 3.79
C PHE A 78 -4.60 10.54 4.65
N ALA A 79 -5.44 11.25 5.40
CA ALA A 79 -5.01 11.99 6.57
C ALA A 79 -4.99 11.01 7.74
N VAL A 80 -3.81 10.76 8.30
CA VAL A 80 -3.64 9.89 9.47
C VAL A 80 -3.58 10.75 10.72
N VAL A 81 -4.58 10.59 11.59
CA VAL A 81 -4.72 11.38 12.83
C VAL A 81 -4.32 10.51 14.01
N TYR A 82 -3.36 10.99 14.79
CA TYR A 82 -2.91 10.36 16.02
C TYR A 82 -3.57 11.05 17.21
N ASP A 83 -4.70 10.51 17.66
CA ASP A 83 -5.40 11.00 18.85
C ASP A 83 -4.83 10.31 20.09
N VAL A 84 -3.72 10.86 20.58
CA VAL A 84 -2.97 10.31 21.72
C VAL A 84 -3.81 10.35 23.00
N VAL A 85 -4.61 11.40 23.21
CA VAL A 85 -5.44 11.58 24.42
C VAL A 85 -6.50 10.48 24.51
N ASN A 86 -7.18 10.19 23.40
CA ASN A 86 -8.22 9.15 23.36
C ASN A 86 -7.69 7.75 23.00
N ARG A 87 -6.37 7.60 22.81
CA ARG A 87 -5.69 6.34 22.46
C ARG A 87 -6.24 5.74 21.15
N ARG A 88 -6.36 6.55 20.11
CA ARG A 88 -6.96 6.18 18.82
C ARG A 88 -6.15 6.68 17.64
N ILE A 89 -6.26 5.95 16.53
CA ILE A 89 -5.79 6.37 15.22
C ILE A 89 -7.02 6.57 14.32
N GLY A 90 -7.07 7.70 13.63
CA GLY A 90 -8.10 8.04 12.66
C GLY A 90 -7.54 8.04 11.24
N PHE A 91 -8.36 7.62 10.28
CA PHE A 91 -8.05 7.69 8.85
C PHE A 91 -9.12 8.53 8.15
N GLY A 92 -8.74 9.69 7.63
CA GLY A 92 -9.59 10.52 6.79
C GLY A 92 -9.22 10.35 5.32
N ALA A 93 -10.21 10.16 4.44
CA ALA A 93 -9.94 10.11 2.99
C ALA A 93 -9.50 11.47 2.45
N LYS A 94 -8.79 11.47 1.32
CA LYS A 94 -8.35 12.68 0.59
C LYS A 94 -7.44 13.61 1.42
N GLY A 95 -6.56 13.04 2.24
CA GLY A 95 -5.68 13.81 3.13
C GLY A 95 -4.59 14.64 2.44
N CYS A 96 -4.30 14.37 1.17
CA CYS A 96 -3.34 15.10 0.35
C CYS A 96 -3.92 15.35 -1.06
N ALA A 97 -5.09 15.97 -1.11
CA ALA A 97 -5.68 16.46 -2.36
C ALA A 97 -4.89 17.65 -2.92
#